data_AF-A0A4V3M6T9-F1
#
_entry.id   AF-A0A4V3M6T9-F1
#
_cell.length_a   1.000
_cell.length_b   1.000
_cell.length_c   1.000
_cell.angle_alpha   90.00
_cell.angle_beta   90.00
_cell.angle_gamma   90.00
#
_symmetry.space_group_name_H-M   'P 1'
#
loop_
_entity.id
_entity.type
_entity.pdbx_description
1 polymer ?
#
loop_
_entity_poly.entity_id
_entity_poly.type
_entity_poly.pdbx_seq_one_letter_code
_entity_poly.pdbx_strand_id
1 'polypeptide(L)' 'ELLSDPMVLLVMERDRVRPEQVRMLLERARRPSLDEPVVPPAHVIARTCQKLWLCP' A
#
# COMPACT_ATOMS: atom_id res chain seq x y z
N GLU A 1 -8.29 0.19 9.92
CA GLU A 1 -7.59 0.66 8.70
C GLU A 1 -6.41 1.54 9.11
N LEU A 2 -5.29 1.51 8.39
CA LEU A 2 -4.06 2.25 8.75
C LEU A 2 -4.29 3.77 8.86
N LEU A 3 -5.09 4.35 7.97
CA LEU A 3 -5.38 5.79 7.96
C LEU A 3 -6.33 6.25 9.08
N SER A 4 -6.79 5.32 9.92
CA SER A 4 -7.60 5.61 11.11
C SER A 4 -6.84 5.32 12.40
N ASP A 5 -5.58 4.89 12.30
CA ASP A 5 -4.76 4.58 13.46
C ASP A 5 -4.29 5.88 14.15
N PRO A 6 -4.41 5.99 15.49
CA PRO A 6 -4.04 7.20 16.22
C PRO A 6 -2.57 7.63 16.03
N MET A 7 -1.64 6.67 15.99
CA MET A 7 -0.22 6.99 15.79
C MET A 7 0.03 7.51 14.38
N VAL A 8 -0.63 6.91 13.38
CA VAL A 8 -0.54 7.35 12.00
C VAL A 8 -1.11 8.77 11.84
N LEU A 9 -2.27 9.06 12.44
CA LEU A 9 -2.88 10.38 12.37
C LEU A 9 -1.97 11.47 12.96
N LEU A 10 -1.27 11.20 14.06
CA LEU A 10 -0.31 12.14 14.65
C LEU A 10 0.84 12.46 13.68
N VAL A 11 1.37 11.45 13.00
CA VAL A 11 2.45 11.63 12.02
C VAL A 11 1.96 12.40 10.79
N MET A 12 0.76 12.08 10.31
CA MET A 12 0.14 12.78 9.18
C MET A 12 -0.09 14.26 9.49
N GLU A 13 -0.60 14.58 10.67
CA GLU A 13 -0.80 15.97 11.11
C GLU A 13 0.52 16.73 11.17
N ARG A 14 1.58 16.12 11.74
CA ARG A 14 2.94 16.70 11.78
C ARG A 14 3.43 17.07 10.39
N ASP A 15 3.18 16.21 9.41
CA ASP A 15 3.62 16.38 8.02
C ASP A 15 2.60 17.14 7.16
N ARG A 16 1.52 17.68 7.77
CA ARG A 16 0.42 18.41 7.12
C ARG A 16 -0.31 17.60 6.03
N VAL A 17 -0.38 16.30 6.23
CA VAL A 17 -1.05 15.36 5.33
C VAL A 17 -2.46 15.08 5.83
N ARG A 18 -3.46 15.20 4.96
CA ARG A 18 -4.86 14.87 5.30
C ARG A 18 -5.21 13.42 4.96
N PRO A 19 -5.81 12.63 5.87
CA PRO A 19 -6.21 11.25 5.61
C PRO A 19 -7.12 11.07 4.39
N GLU A 20 -8.06 11.98 4.18
CA GLU A 20 -9.00 11.91 3.06
C GLU A 20 -8.28 12.05 1.70
N GLN A 21 -7.24 12.89 1.64
CA GLN A 21 -6.44 13.06 0.43
C GLN A 21 -5.65 11.79 0.11
N VAL A 22 -5.04 11.17 1.13
CA VAL A 22 -4.31 9.90 0.95
C VAL A 22 -5.26 8.80 0.49
N ARG A 23 -6.46 8.71 1.08
CA ARG A 23 -7.46 7.73 0.66
C ARG A 23 -7.87 7.93 -0.80
N MET A 24 -8.11 9.18 -1.22
CA MET A 24 -8.39 9.50 -2.62
C MET A 24 -7.26 9.07 -3.57
N LEU A 25 -6.00 9.34 -3.19
CA LEU A 25 -4.83 8.95 -3.99
C LEU A 25 -4.69 7.43 -4.11
N LEU A 26 -4.90 6.70 -3.01
CA LEU A 26 -4.87 5.24 -3.01
C LEU A 26 -5.97 4.66 -3.91
N GLU A 27 -7.20 5.16 -3.82
CA GLU A 27 -8.29 4.71 -4.69
C GLU A 27 -8.02 5.04 -6.17
N ARG A 28 -7.35 6.15 -6.47
CA ARG A 28 -6.92 6.48 -7.82
C ARG A 28 -5.84 5.52 -8.32
N ALA A 29 -4.85 5.19 -7.49
CA ALA A 29 -3.78 4.26 -7.83
C ALA A 29 -4.27 2.81 -7.94
N ARG A 30 -5.35 2.46 -7.22
CA ARG A 30 -5.95 1.13 -7.26
C ARG A 30 -6.65 0.84 -8.59
N ARG A 31 -6.99 1.86 -9.39
CA ARG A 31 -7.44 1.68 -10.77
C ARG A 31 -6.23 1.28 -11.60
N PRO A 32 -6.10 0.01 -12.03
CA PRO A 32 -4.98 -0.37 -12.87
C PRO A 32 -5.05 0.47 -14.15
N SER A 33 -3.95 1.10 -14.55
CA SER A 33 -3.79 1.40 -15.96
C SER A 33 -3.86 0.06 -16.70
N LEU A 34 -4.54 0.00 -17.85
CA LEU A 34 -4.70 -1.26 -18.61
C LEU A 34 -3.33 -1.90 -18.98
N ASP A 35 -2.26 -1.10 -18.90
CA ASP A 35 -0.88 -1.47 -19.21
C ASP A 35 0.00 -1.82 -17.98
N GLU A 36 -0.49 -1.65 -16.75
CA GLU A 36 0.33 -2.00 -15.56
C GLU A 36 0.22 -3.49 -15.20
N PRO A 37 1.34 -4.21 -15.09
CA PRO A 37 1.31 -5.58 -14.61
C PRO A 37 0.74 -5.59 -13.18
N VAL A 38 -0.30 -6.38 -12.96
CA VAL A 38 -0.90 -6.56 -11.63
C VAL A 38 0.08 -7.34 -10.76
N VAL A 39 0.93 -6.62 -10.04
CA VAL A 39 1.88 -7.21 -9.10
C VAL A 39 1.14 -7.53 -7.80
N PRO A 40 1.15 -8.80 -7.33
CA PRO A 40 0.51 -9.14 -6.07
C PRO A 40 1.21 -8.45 -4.89
N PRO A 41 0.52 -8.25 -3.76
CA PRO A 41 1.10 -7.61 -2.59
C PRO A 41 2.41 -8.28 -2.13
N ALA A 42 3.34 -7.50 -1.59
CA ALA A 42 4.67 -7.98 -1.19
C ALA A 42 4.64 -9.21 -0.26
N HIS A 43 3.67 -9.29 0.66
CA HIS A 43 3.52 -10.44 1.56
C HIS A 43 3.07 -11.74 0.84
N VAL A 44 2.38 -11.62 -0.30
CA VAL A 44 2.02 -12.75 -1.17
C VAL A 44 3.25 -13.20 -1.95
N ILE A 45 4.01 -12.25 -2.50
CA ILE A 45 5.26 -12.53 -3.21
C ILE A 45 6.24 -13.20 -2.27
N ALA A 46 6.45 -12.67 -1.06
CA ALA A 46 7.37 -13.26 -0.08
C ALA A 46 7.03 -14.72 0.22
N ARG A 47 5.75 -15.04 0.47
CA ARG A 47 5.29 -16.42 0.70
C ARG A 47 5.54 -17.34 -0.49
N THR A 48 5.24 -16.88 -1.69
CA THR A 48 5.41 -17.67 -2.92
C THR A 48 6.88 -17.85 -3.26
N CYS A 49 7.68 -16.80 -3.15
CA CYS A 49 9.11 -16.80 -3.40
C CYS A 49 9.85 -17.75 -2.45
N GLN A 50 9.48 -17.73 -1.17
CA GLN A 50 10.04 -18.61 -0.15
C GLN A 50 9.62 -20.07 -0.35
N LYS A 51 8.37 -20.34 -0.73
CA LYS A 51 7.91 -21.70 -1.11
C LYS A 51 8.65 -22.26 -2.33
N LEU A 52 8.99 -21.39 -3.28
CA LEU A 52 9.63 -21.77 -4.54
C LEU A 52 11.16 -21.66 -4.50
N TRP A 53 11.76 -21.30 -3.35
CA TRP A 53 13.21 -21.07 -3.21
C TRP A 53 13.79 -20.04 -4.19
N LEU A 54 12.96 -19.08 -4.61
CA LEU A 54 13.33 -18.02 -5.56
C LEU A 54 13.97 -16.80 -4.87
N CYS A 55 13.79 -16.69 -3.55
CA CYS A 55 14.38 -15.66 -2.70
C CYS A 55 15.26 -16.34 -1.65
N PRO A 56 16.47 -15.82 -1.37
CA PRO A 56 17.39 -16.38 -0.38
C PRO A 56 16.84 -16.34 1.04
#